data_AF-A0A923PV07-F1
#
_entry.id   AF-A0A923PV07-F1
#
_cell.length_a   1.000
_cell.length_b   1.000
_cell.length_c   1.000
_cell.angle_alpha   90.00
_cell.angle_beta   90.00
_cell.angle_gamma   90.00
#
_symmetry.space_group_name_H-M   'P 1'
#
loop_
_entity.id
_entity.type
_entity.pdbx_description
1 polymer ?
#
loop_
_entity_poly.entity_id
_entity_poly.type
_entity_poly.pdbx_seq_one_letter_code
_entity_poly.pdbx_strand_id
1 'polypeptide(L)'
;PEASRRAPGSPIPPWKPAEFLIFCDSFPRSLHYCAVQVEEFLRRILGETGARPKSDAARAARRLLADLQSLSIADVIDQGLHEFLQEIQTTLDTIGEEVVQTTMFYPAEAIAEEQQQQQQQ
;
A
#
# COMPACT_ATOMS: atom_id res chain seq x y z
N PRO A 1 -12.99 19.19 49.34
CA PRO A 1 -12.36 19.63 48.09
C PRO A 1 -10.92 19.11 48.00
N GLU A 2 -10.76 17.86 47.56
CA GLU A 2 -9.44 17.32 47.20
C GLU A 2 -9.33 17.31 45.68
N ALA A 3 -8.57 18.28 45.18
CA ALA A 3 -8.23 18.37 43.78
C ALA A 3 -7.24 17.26 43.43
N SER A 4 -7.67 16.29 42.63
CA SER A 4 -6.78 15.35 41.95
C SER A 4 -5.75 16.12 41.13
N ARG A 5 -4.51 16.19 41.63
CA ARG A 5 -3.35 16.61 40.84
C ARG A 5 -3.18 15.60 39.70
N ARG A 6 -3.60 15.99 38.49
CA ARG A 6 -3.19 15.28 37.28
C ARG A 6 -1.67 15.37 37.19
N ALA A 7 -0.99 14.24 37.11
CA ALA A 7 0.43 14.20 36.80
C ALA A 7 0.66 14.88 35.43
N PRO A 8 1.74 15.67 35.25
CA PRO A 8 2.09 16.20 33.94
C PRO A 8 2.27 15.03 32.97
N GLY A 9 1.51 15.03 31.88
CA GLY A 9 1.55 13.97 30.88
C GLY A 9 2.96 13.84 30.34
N SER A 10 3.52 12.63 30.37
CA SER A 10 4.83 12.35 29.78
C SER A 10 4.84 12.81 28.31
N PRO A 11 5.91 13.48 27.85
CA PRO A 11 6.03 13.89 26.45
C PRO A 11 5.78 12.68 25.53
N ILE A 12 4.91 12.85 24.55
CA ILE A 12 4.67 11.84 23.52
C ILE A 12 5.89 11.83 22.61
N PRO A 13 6.58 10.70 22.42
CA PRO A 13 7.70 10.62 21.50
C PRO A 13 7.30 11.06 20.08
N PRO A 14 8.19 11.75 19.35
CA PRO A 14 7.85 12.31 18.03
C PRO A 14 7.54 11.25 16.97
N TRP A 15 8.01 10.00 17.14
CA TRP A 15 7.74 8.90 16.21
C TRP A 15 6.40 8.19 16.43
N LYS A 16 5.73 8.39 17.57
CA LYS A 16 4.45 7.70 17.88
C LYS A 16 3.37 7.86 16.82
N PRO A 17 3.16 9.06 16.24
CA PRO A 17 2.21 9.22 15.14
C PRO A 17 2.58 8.38 13.91
N ALA A 18 3.86 8.30 13.56
CA ALA A 18 4.33 7.48 12.44
C ALA A 18 4.13 5.99 12.74
N GLU A 19 4.49 5.54 13.94
CA GLU A 19 4.25 4.16 14.40
C GLU A 19 2.77 3.76 14.26
N PHE A 20 1.87 4.61 14.74
CA PHE A 20 0.43 4.38 14.62
C PHE A 20 -0.04 4.34 13.16
N LEU A 21 0.39 5.32 12.34
CA LEU A 21 0.01 5.40 10.94
C LEU A 21 0.64 4.31 10.07
N ILE A 22 1.72 3.68 10.50
CA ILE A 22 2.37 2.59 9.75
C ILE A 22 1.82 1.23 10.18
N PHE A 23 1.79 0.94 11.49
CA PHE A 23 1.65 -0.42 12.00
C PHE A 23 0.28 -0.75 12.62
N CYS A 24 -0.63 0.21 12.81
CA CYS A 24 -1.94 -0.10 13.38
C CYS A 24 -2.73 -1.04 12.45
N ASP A 25 -3.20 -2.17 12.95
CA ASP A 25 -3.91 -3.17 12.13
C ASP A 25 -5.42 -2.93 12.03
N SER A 26 -5.96 -1.99 12.82
CA SER A 26 -7.39 -1.71 12.91
C SER A 26 -7.77 -0.31 12.44
N PHE A 27 -6.80 0.54 12.10
CA PHE A 27 -7.05 1.90 11.65
C PHE A 27 -7.11 1.97 10.12
N PRO A 28 -8.25 2.33 9.49
CA PRO A 28 -8.43 2.24 8.04
C PRO A 28 -7.51 3.10 7.18
N ARG A 29 -6.77 4.04 7.78
CA ARG A 29 -5.76 4.85 7.08
C ARG A 29 -4.32 4.54 7.46
N SER A 30 -4.11 3.49 8.25
CA SER A 30 -2.77 2.99 8.49
C SER A 30 -2.24 2.24 7.27
N LEU A 31 -0.93 2.22 7.10
CA LEU A 31 -0.29 1.53 6.00
C LEU A 31 -0.50 0.01 6.08
N HIS A 32 -0.38 -0.58 7.27
CA HIS A 32 -0.62 -2.01 7.48
C HIS A 32 -2.05 -2.41 7.09
N TYR A 33 -3.07 -1.72 7.61
CA TYR A 33 -4.46 -1.98 7.25
C TYR A 33 -4.67 -1.86 5.74
N CYS A 34 -4.19 -0.78 5.12
CA CYS A 34 -4.31 -0.59 3.68
C CYS A 34 -3.62 -1.71 2.87
N ALA A 35 -2.44 -2.17 3.28
CA ALA A 35 -1.73 -3.26 2.62
C ALA A 35 -2.50 -4.59 2.68
N VAL A 36 -3.15 -4.90 3.81
CA VAL A 36 -4.06 -6.05 3.94
C VAL A 36 -5.21 -5.93 2.93
N GLN A 37 -5.84 -4.75 2.85
CA GLN A 37 -6.94 -4.54 1.91
C GLN A 37 -6.51 -4.65 0.45
N VAL A 38 -5.33 -4.11 0.09
CA VAL A 38 -4.77 -4.24 -1.27
C VAL A 38 -4.58 -5.72 -1.62
N GLU A 39 -3.99 -6.53 -0.75
CA GLU A 39 -3.84 -7.97 -0.99
C GLU A 39 -5.20 -8.66 -1.20
N GLU A 40 -6.20 -8.37 -0.36
CA GLU A 40 -7.55 -8.93 -0.46
C GLU A 40 -8.22 -8.56 -1.79
N PHE A 41 -8.15 -7.28 -2.18
CA PHE A 41 -8.76 -6.81 -3.41
C PHE A 41 -8.09 -7.39 -4.65
N LEU A 42 -6.77 -7.51 -4.66
CA LEU A 42 -6.04 -8.15 -5.76
C LEU A 42 -6.46 -9.61 -5.93
N ARG A 43 -6.57 -10.37 -4.83
CA ARG A 43 -7.08 -11.75 -4.88
C ARG A 43 -8.46 -11.83 -5.51
N ARG A 44 -9.35 -10.87 -5.19
CA ARG A 44 -10.72 -10.82 -5.69
C ARG A 44 -10.79 -10.42 -7.17
N ILE A 45 -10.07 -9.37 -7.57
CA ILE A 45 -10.07 -8.85 -8.94
C ILE A 45 -9.45 -9.88 -9.90
N LEU A 46 -8.36 -10.53 -9.48
CA LEU A 46 -7.63 -11.49 -10.31
C LEU A 46 -8.19 -12.93 -10.22
N GLY A 47 -9.23 -13.16 -9.42
CA GLY A 47 -9.82 -14.49 -9.21
C GLY A 47 -8.87 -15.48 -8.53
N GLU A 48 -7.90 -15.00 -7.75
CA GLU A 48 -6.90 -15.82 -7.08
C GLU A 48 -7.38 -16.27 -5.69
N THR A 49 -8.07 -17.40 -5.65
CA THR A 49 -8.58 -17.99 -4.39
C THR A 49 -7.60 -18.92 -3.68
N GLY A 50 -6.43 -19.17 -4.27
CA GLY A 50 -5.41 -20.06 -3.72
C GLY A 50 -4.64 -19.47 -2.53
N ALA A 51 -3.98 -20.34 -1.76
CA ALA A 51 -3.12 -19.91 -0.66
C ALA A 51 -1.90 -19.09 -1.11
N ARG A 52 -1.48 -19.25 -2.38
CA ARG A 52 -0.34 -18.55 -2.97
C ARG A 52 -0.79 -17.66 -4.15
N PRO A 53 -0.34 -16.40 -4.20
CA PRO A 53 -0.61 -15.49 -5.31
C PRO A 53 0.09 -15.96 -6.59
N LYS A 54 -0.60 -15.79 -7.72
CA LYS A 54 -0.18 -16.24 -9.06
C LYS A 54 0.31 -15.09 -9.93
N SER A 55 -0.29 -13.92 -9.81
CA SER A 55 0.16 -12.67 -10.44
C SER A 55 1.33 -12.04 -9.70
N ASP A 56 2.07 -11.19 -10.40
CA ASP A 56 3.14 -10.40 -9.83
C ASP A 56 2.60 -9.30 -8.91
N ALA A 57 1.48 -8.67 -9.26
CA ALA A 57 0.77 -7.72 -8.39
C ALA A 57 0.44 -8.33 -7.02
N ALA A 58 -0.20 -9.51 -6.98
CA ALA A 58 -0.57 -10.15 -5.72
C ALA A 58 0.66 -10.68 -4.95
N ARG A 59 1.75 -11.06 -5.64
CA ARG A 59 3.03 -11.39 -4.98
C ARG A 59 3.65 -10.17 -4.31
N ALA A 60 3.71 -9.04 -5.01
CA ALA A 60 4.28 -7.79 -4.51
C ALA A 60 3.48 -7.26 -3.32
N ALA A 61 2.15 -7.23 -3.39
CA ALA A 61 1.30 -6.82 -2.26
C ALA A 61 1.50 -7.71 -1.03
N ARG A 62 1.59 -9.03 -1.21
CA ARG A 62 1.83 -9.94 -0.10
C ARG A 62 3.24 -9.80 0.49
N ARG A 63 4.24 -9.48 -0.35
CA ARG A 63 5.60 -9.20 0.10
C ARG A 63 5.62 -7.93 0.95
N LEU A 64 4.99 -6.85 0.47
CA LEU A 64 4.83 -5.60 1.21
C LEU A 64 4.17 -5.83 2.58
N LEU A 65 3.08 -6.60 2.64
CA LEU A 65 2.44 -6.93 3.90
C LEU A 65 3.36 -7.70 4.85
N ALA A 66 4.10 -8.69 4.35
CA ALA A 66 5.05 -9.46 5.15
C ALA A 66 6.20 -8.59 5.67
N ASP A 67 6.72 -7.68 4.84
CA ASP A 67 7.77 -6.74 5.23
C ASP A 67 7.24 -5.83 6.36
N LEU A 68 6.04 -5.24 6.22
CA LEU A 68 5.39 -4.43 7.27
C LEU A 68 5.14 -5.20 8.57
N GLN A 69 4.86 -6.51 8.51
CA GLN A 69 4.68 -7.36 9.70
C GLN A 69 5.98 -7.65 10.43
N SER A 70 7.12 -7.56 9.73
CA SER A 70 8.43 -7.85 10.28
C SER A 70 9.18 -6.62 10.79
N LEU A 71 8.81 -5.44 10.29
CA LEU A 71 9.46 -4.16 10.64
C LEU A 71 9.01 -3.65 12.01
N SER A 72 9.94 -3.02 12.72
CA SER A 72 9.66 -2.19 13.88
C SER A 72 9.75 -0.71 13.55
N ILE A 73 9.18 0.14 14.41
CA ILE A 73 9.37 1.60 14.26
C ILE A 73 10.83 2.01 14.38
N ALA A 74 11.67 1.27 15.12
CA ALA A 74 13.09 1.58 15.22
C ALA A 74 13.79 1.39 13.86
N ASP A 75 13.45 0.33 13.13
CA ASP A 75 14.00 0.05 11.80
C ASP A 75 13.61 1.15 10.80
N VAL A 76 12.34 1.60 10.84
CA VAL A 76 11.85 2.68 9.97
C VAL A 76 12.56 4.01 10.26
N ILE A 77 12.82 4.31 11.53
CA ILE A 77 13.51 5.55 11.91
C ILE A 77 15.00 5.48 11.56
N ASP A 78 15.64 4.32 11.69
CA ASP A 78 17.04 4.10 11.31
C ASP A 78 17.24 4.19 9.79
N GLN A 79 16.30 3.62 9.01
CA GLN A 79 16.24 3.77 7.55
C GLN A 79 16.00 5.22 7.10
N GLY A 80 15.21 5.96 7.87
CA GLY A 80 14.67 7.26 7.49
C GLY A 80 13.22 7.15 7.03
N LEU A 81 12.34 7.96 7.65
CA LEU A 81 10.90 7.88 7.40
C LEU A 81 10.53 8.24 5.96
N HIS A 82 11.24 9.21 5.36
CA HIS A 82 10.92 9.64 4.01
C HIS A 82 11.31 8.57 2.98
N GLU A 83 12.50 8.00 3.16
CA GLU A 83 13.10 6.95 2.35
C GLU A 83 12.22 5.70 2.40
N PHE A 84 11.81 5.28 3.61
CA PHE A 84 10.84 4.21 3.80
C PHE A 84 9.55 4.48 3.01
N LEU A 85 8.94 5.66 3.17
CA LEU A 85 7.70 6.00 2.46
C LEU A 85 7.88 6.08 0.94
N GLN A 86 9.06 6.44 0.43
CA GLN A 86 9.37 6.40 -1.00
C GLN A 86 9.38 4.96 -1.53
N GLU A 87 10.01 4.02 -0.81
CA GLU A 87 10.03 2.60 -1.19
C GLU A 87 8.62 2.00 -1.22
N ILE A 88 7.78 2.37 -0.25
CA ILE A 88 6.37 1.99 -0.22
C ILE A 88 5.63 2.53 -1.46
N GLN A 89 5.81 3.81 -1.79
CA GLN A 89 5.20 4.40 -2.99
C GLN A 89 5.62 3.67 -4.27
N THR A 90 6.92 3.44 -4.46
CA THR A 90 7.44 2.69 -5.62
C THR A 90 6.86 1.27 -5.71
N THR A 91 6.69 0.61 -4.57
CA THR A 91 6.06 -0.73 -4.52
C THR A 91 4.60 -0.66 -4.94
N LEU A 92 3.84 0.33 -4.46
CA LEU A 92 2.44 0.53 -4.83
C LEU A 92 2.28 0.90 -6.31
N ASP A 93 3.17 1.73 -6.85
CA ASP A 93 3.19 2.08 -8.27
C ASP A 93 3.41 0.83 -9.14
N THR A 94 4.36 -0.02 -8.75
CA THR A 94 4.62 -1.30 -9.42
C THR A 94 3.40 -2.22 -9.39
N ILE A 95 2.75 -2.34 -8.23
CA ILE A 95 1.50 -3.11 -8.10
C ILE A 95 0.42 -2.54 -9.03
N GLY A 96 0.27 -1.21 -9.06
CA GLY A 96 -0.71 -0.52 -9.91
C GLY A 96 -0.49 -0.81 -11.40
N GLU A 97 0.75 -0.70 -11.87
CA GLU A 97 1.10 -1.00 -13.25
C GLU A 97 0.77 -2.46 -13.62
N GLU A 98 1.18 -3.41 -12.78
CA GLU A 98 0.90 -4.84 -13.00
C GLU A 98 -0.61 -5.15 -13.04
N VAL A 99 -1.41 -4.48 -12.22
CA VAL A 99 -2.87 -4.60 -12.25
C VAL A 99 -3.42 -4.10 -13.57
N VAL A 100 -2.99 -2.93 -14.03
CA VAL A 100 -3.43 -2.36 -15.32
C VAL A 100 -3.08 -3.33 -16.45
N GLN A 101 -1.82 -3.80 -16.53
CA GLN A 101 -1.39 -4.73 -17.57
C GLN A 101 -2.17 -6.06 -17.55
N THR A 102 -2.52 -6.56 -16.35
CA THR A 102 -3.20 -7.86 -16.21
C THR A 102 -4.72 -7.77 -16.45
N THR A 103 -5.35 -6.64 -16.08
CA THR A 103 -6.82 -6.53 -16.00
C THR A 103 -7.42 -5.62 -17.05
N MET A 104 -6.68 -4.62 -17.54
CA MET A 104 -7.19 -3.63 -18.46
C MET A 104 -6.93 -4.09 -19.89
N PHE A 105 -7.93 -4.74 -20.47
CA PHE A 105 -7.97 -5.03 -21.90
C PHE A 105 -8.38 -3.74 -22.64
N TYR A 106 -7.45 -2.82 -22.87
CA TYR A 106 -7.65 -1.81 -23.92
C TYR A 106 -7.15 -2.46 -25.23
N PRO A 107 -8.04 -2.90 -26.14
CA PRO A 107 -7.57 -3.45 -27.40
C PRO A 107 -6.79 -2.35 -28.13
N ALA A 108 -5.52 -2.60 -28.43
CA ALA A 108 -4.68 -1.67 -29.20
C ALA A 108 -5.31 -1.29 -30.56
N GLU A 109 -6.24 -2.13 -31.03
CA GLU A 109 -7.10 -1.94 -32.19
C GLU A 109 -7.92 -0.64 -32.11
N ALA A 110 -8.45 -0.28 -30.93
CA ALA A 110 -9.25 0.93 -30.73
C ALA A 110 -8.43 2.23 -30.94
N ILE A 111 -7.14 2.20 -30.63
CA ILE A 111 -6.23 3.34 -30.84
C ILE A 111 -5.88 3.48 -32.33
N ALA A 112 -5.67 2.36 -33.02
CA ALA A 112 -5.36 2.35 -34.44
C ALA A 112 -6.55 2.83 -35.30
N GLU A 113 -7.78 2.43 -34.93
CA GLU A 113 -9.01 2.85 -35.61
C GLU A 113 -9.29 4.35 -35.46
N GLU A 114 -9.11 4.92 -34.26
CA GLU A 114 -9.26 6.37 -34.03
C GLU A 114 -8.20 7.19 -34.79
N GLN A 115 -6.95 6.71 -34.85
CA GLN A 115 -5.88 7.39 -35.58
C GLN A 115 -6.06 7.33 -37.11
N GLN A 116 -6.56 6.21 -37.65
CA GLN A 116 -6.87 6.10 -39.08
C GLN A 116 -8.07 6.96 -39.48
N GLN A 117 -9.07 7.13 -38.62
CA GLN A 117 -10.21 8.02 -38.89
C GLN A 117 -9.83 9.50 -38.85
N GLN A 118 -8.90 9.91 -37.96
CA GLN A 118 -8.40 11.29 -37.92
C GLN A 118 -7.49 11.65 -39.10
N GLN A 119 -6.82 10.69 -39.73
CA GLN A 119 -6.03 10.93 -40.96
C GLN A 119 -6.86 10.93 -42.24
N GLN A 120 -8.16 10.60 -42.17
CA GLN A 120 -9.07 10.58 -43.33
C GLN A 120 -10.08 11.74 -43.32
N GLN A 121 -9.96 12.72 -42.41
CA GLN A 121 -10.70 13.99 -42.42
C GLN A 121 -9.81 15.19 -42.71
#